data_AF-A0A2B8B9N4-F1
#
_entry.id   AF-A0A2B8B9N4-F1
#
_cell.length_a   1.000
_cell.length_b   1.000
_cell.length_c   1.000
_cell.angle_alpha   90.00
_cell.angle_beta   90.00
_cell.angle_gamma   90.00
#
_symmetry.space_group_name_H-M   'P 1'
#
loop_
_entity.id
_entity.type
_entity.pdbx_description
1 polymer ?
#
loop_
_entity_poly.entity_id
_entity_poly.type
_entity_poly.pdbx_seq_one_letter_code
_entity_poly.pdbx_strand_id
1 'polypeptide(L)'
;MPDTGLTLLAYGIPAIAMALLLAATVLAVRARGWRRLYWACCTILIAGGSAGAAGALCCLPPTVLPDGSISGEMPPTFGVGLTLAFVGCGAALLGLIFVVGRARPRRRRGAN
;
A
#
# COMPACT_ATOMS: atom_id res chain seq x y z
N MET A 1 -7.40 -37.20 -10.52
CA MET A 1 -8.43 -36.35 -9.87
C MET A 1 -7.97 -36.18 -8.42
N PRO A 2 -7.39 -35.02 -8.02
CA PRO A 2 -8.12 -33.74 -7.92
C PRO A 2 -7.24 -32.46 -8.08
N ASP A 3 -6.51 -32.25 -9.18
CA ASP A 3 -5.74 -30.99 -9.37
C ASP A 3 -6.62 -29.81 -9.80
N THR A 4 -7.83 -30.08 -10.28
CA THR A 4 -8.81 -29.08 -10.69
C THR A 4 -9.41 -28.30 -9.52
N GLY A 5 -9.57 -28.92 -8.34
CA GLY A 5 -10.10 -28.24 -7.16
C GLY A 5 -9.11 -27.23 -6.56
N LEU A 6 -7.83 -27.58 -6.55
CA LEU A 6 -6.74 -26.74 -6.03
C LEU A 6 -6.46 -25.56 -6.96
N THR A 7 -6.53 -25.76 -8.28
CA THR A 7 -6.42 -24.67 -9.27
C THR A 7 -7.64 -23.74 -9.22
N LEU A 8 -8.86 -24.27 -9.10
CA LEU A 8 -10.07 -23.45 -8.92
C LEU A 8 -10.02 -22.60 -7.64
N LEU A 9 -9.49 -23.13 -6.53
CA LEU A 9 -9.28 -22.32 -5.32
C LEU A 9 -8.13 -21.32 -5.50
N ALA A 10 -7.01 -21.72 -6.11
CA ALA A 10 -5.86 -20.87 -6.34
C ALA A 10 -6.16 -19.68 -7.26
N TYR A 11 -7.06 -19.83 -8.24
CA TYR A 11 -7.47 -18.73 -9.13
C TYR A 11 -8.78 -18.09 -8.70
N GLY A 12 -9.71 -18.85 -8.12
CA GLY A 12 -11.03 -18.36 -7.72
C GLY A 12 -10.97 -17.41 -6.54
N ILE A 13 -10.17 -17.71 -5.52
CA ILE A 13 -9.99 -16.83 -4.36
C ILE A 13 -9.44 -15.46 -4.77
N PRO A 14 -8.33 -15.34 -5.52
CA PRO A 14 -7.85 -14.03 -5.96
C PRO A 14 -8.81 -13.35 -6.95
N ALA A 15 -9.49 -14.10 -7.83
CA ALA A 15 -10.47 -13.50 -8.74
C ALA A 15 -11.65 -12.86 -7.99
N ILE A 16 -12.19 -13.55 -6.98
CA ILE A 16 -13.28 -13.03 -6.12
C ILE A 16 -12.77 -11.83 -5.31
N ALA A 17 -11.57 -11.92 -4.72
CA ALA A 17 -10.97 -10.82 -3.98
C ALA A 17 -10.81 -9.57 -4.87
N MET A 18 -10.34 -9.74 -6.11
CA MET A 18 -10.20 -8.66 -7.09
C MET A 18 -11.55 -8.07 -7.49
N ALA A 19 -12.57 -8.90 -7.69
CA ALA A 19 -13.92 -8.44 -8.01
C ALA A 19 -14.53 -7.61 -6.86
N LEU A 20 -14.35 -8.04 -5.61
CA LEU A 20 -14.78 -7.31 -4.42
C LEU A 20 -14.03 -5.99 -4.26
N LEU A 21 -12.71 -5.98 -4.50
CA LEU A 21 -11.89 -4.77 -4.50
C LEU A 21 -12.33 -3.77 -5.58
N LEU A 22 -12.65 -4.25 -6.78
CA LEU A 22 -13.22 -3.44 -7.86
C LEU A 22 -14.58 -2.86 -7.48
N ALA A 23 -15.48 -3.66 -6.92
CA ALA A 23 -16.78 -3.19 -6.46
C ALA A 23 -16.63 -2.12 -5.35
N ALA A 24 -15.77 -2.37 -4.37
CA ALA A 24 -15.50 -1.44 -3.27
C ALA A 24 -14.87 -0.13 -3.76
N THR A 25 -13.92 -0.18 -4.71
CA THR A 25 -13.30 1.01 -5.30
C THR A 25 -14.31 1.82 -6.12
N VAL A 26 -15.14 1.17 -6.94
CA VAL A 26 -16.21 1.84 -7.69
C VAL A 26 -17.22 2.52 -6.75
N LEU A 27 -17.64 1.83 -5.69
CA LEU A 27 -18.54 2.41 -4.68
C LEU A 27 -17.88 3.57 -3.93
N ALA A 28 -16.62 3.44 -3.54
CA ALA A 28 -15.88 4.50 -2.84
C ALA A 28 -15.66 5.73 -3.74
N VAL A 29 -15.36 5.53 -5.03
CA VAL A 29 -15.28 6.58 -6.04
C VAL A 29 -16.63 7.29 -6.17
N ARG A 30 -17.73 6.54 -6.31
CA ARG A 30 -19.08 7.10 -6.47
C ARG A 30 -19.54 7.86 -5.23
N ALA A 31 -19.24 7.36 -4.02
CA ALA A 31 -19.72 7.93 -2.77
C ALA A 31 -18.86 9.10 -2.25
N ARG A 32 -17.54 9.05 -2.43
CA ARG A 32 -16.59 9.98 -1.80
C ARG A 32 -15.70 10.74 -2.79
N GLY A 33 -15.73 10.37 -4.06
CA GLY A 33 -14.92 10.96 -5.13
C GLY A 33 -13.49 10.41 -5.19
N TRP A 34 -12.92 10.41 -6.40
CA TRP A 34 -11.57 9.92 -6.71
C TRP A 34 -10.48 10.51 -5.80
N ARG A 35 -10.61 11.79 -5.43
CA ARG A 35 -9.63 12.48 -4.59
C ARG A 35 -9.58 11.90 -3.18
N ARG A 36 -10.73 11.59 -2.56
CA ARG A 36 -10.76 10.98 -1.22
C ARG A 36 -10.25 9.54 -1.23
N LEU A 37 -10.58 8.77 -2.27
CA LEU A 37 -10.07 7.40 -2.42
C LEU A 37 -8.54 7.38 -2.58
N TYR A 38 -8.01 8.30 -3.37
CA TYR A 38 -6.57 8.45 -3.55
C TYR A 38 -5.83 8.73 -2.23
N TRP A 39 -6.31 9.70 -1.44
CA TRP A 39 -5.70 9.99 -0.14
C TRP A 39 -5.86 8.83 0.84
N ALA A 40 -7.01 8.16 0.85
CA ALA A 40 -7.21 6.96 1.67
C ALA A 40 -6.23 5.84 1.29
N CYS A 41 -6.01 5.60 0.00
CA CYS A 41 -5.03 4.63 -0.47
C CYS A 41 -3.60 4.99 -0.01
N CYS A 42 -3.20 6.25 -0.14
CA CYS A 42 -1.91 6.73 0.37
C CYS A 42 -1.76 6.48 1.87
N THR A 43 -2.79 6.80 2.66
CA THR A 43 -2.77 6.55 4.11
C THR A 43 -2.68 5.06 4.44
N ILE A 44 -3.35 4.19 3.68
CA ILE A 44 -3.30 2.74 3.88
C ILE A 44 -1.91 2.20 3.55
N LEU A 45 -1.27 2.68 2.48
CA LEU A 45 0.09 2.26 2.10
C LEU A 45 1.11 2.69 3.17
N ILE A 46 0.99 3.92 3.67
CA ILE A 46 1.88 4.43 4.72
C ILE A 46 1.65 3.68 6.04
N ALA A 47 0.41 3.60 6.51
CA ALA A 47 0.08 2.95 7.78
C ALA A 47 0.33 1.43 7.74
N GLY A 48 -0.08 0.77 6.65
CA GLY A 48 0.15 -0.65 6.44
C GLY A 48 1.62 -0.99 6.28
N GLY A 49 2.38 -0.20 5.52
CA GLY A 49 3.82 -0.38 5.38
C GLY A 49 4.59 -0.17 6.68
N SER A 50 4.27 0.90 7.42
CA SER A 50 4.89 1.18 8.72
C SER A 50 4.52 0.15 9.79
N ALA A 51 3.26 -0.27 9.86
CA ALA A 51 2.83 -1.35 10.76
C ALA A 51 3.47 -2.69 10.39
N GLY A 52 3.63 -2.99 9.10
CA GLY A 52 4.31 -4.20 8.62
C GLY A 52 5.80 -4.20 8.99
N ALA A 53 6.48 -3.06 8.82
CA ALA A 53 7.87 -2.90 9.24
C ALA A 53 8.03 -3.00 10.76
N ALA A 54 7.17 -2.33 11.53
CA ALA A 54 7.19 -2.42 12.99
C ALA A 54 6.87 -3.84 13.48
N GLY A 55 5.90 -4.52 12.88
CA GLY A 55 5.57 -5.91 13.19
C GLY A 55 6.72 -6.87 12.86
N ALA A 56 7.44 -6.64 11.77
CA ALA A 56 8.63 -7.41 11.42
C ALA A 56 9.78 -7.24 12.42
N LEU A 57 9.87 -6.08 13.09
CA LEU A 57 10.87 -5.86 14.15
C LEU A 57 10.42 -6.41 15.50
N CYS A 58 9.14 -6.28 15.85
CA CYS A 58 8.64 -6.62 17.18
C CYS A 58 8.21 -8.09 17.31
N CYS A 59 7.75 -8.72 16.23
CA CYS A 59 7.06 -10.01 16.28
C CYS A 59 7.76 -11.12 15.52
N LEU A 60 8.76 -10.83 14.67
CA LEU A 60 9.53 -11.87 13.99
C LEU A 60 10.77 -12.22 14.83
N PRO A 61 10.95 -13.49 15.22
CA PRO A 61 12.15 -13.91 15.91
C PRO A 61 13.37 -13.76 14.99
N PRO A 62 14.56 -13.46 15.56
CA PRO A 62 15.80 -13.42 14.80
C PRO A 62 16.03 -14.78 14.14
N THR A 63 16.45 -14.76 12.87
CA THR A 63 16.81 -15.97 12.14
C THR A 63 18.09 -16.54 12.74
N VAL A 64 17.96 -17.65 13.47
CA VAL A 64 19.10 -18.39 14.02
C VAL A 64 19.61 -19.34 12.95
N LEU A 65 20.88 -19.20 12.59
CA LEU A 65 21.55 -20.07 11.64
C LEU A 65 21.80 -21.46 12.25
N PRO A 66 21.99 -22.52 11.45
CA PRO A 66 22.22 -23.89 11.94
C PRO A 66 23.42 -24.04 12.88
N ASP A 67 24.38 -23.12 12.77
CA ASP A 67 25.58 -22.94 13.58
C ASP A 67 25.33 -22.20 14.91
N GLY A 68 24.08 -21.84 15.21
CA GLY A 68 23.69 -21.15 16.44
C GLY A 68 24.01 -19.66 16.45
N SER A 69 24.57 -19.12 15.36
CA SER A 69 24.78 -17.69 15.18
C SER A 69 23.46 -16.98 14.86
N ILE A 70 23.31 -15.74 15.33
CA ILE A 70 22.18 -14.89 14.96
C ILE A 70 22.51 -14.26 13.60
N SER A 71 21.66 -14.48 12.60
CA SER A 71 21.84 -13.80 11.32
C SER A 71 21.62 -12.30 11.50
N GLY A 72 22.57 -11.49 11.02
CA GLY A 72 22.45 -10.03 10.95
C GLY A 72 21.60 -9.53 9.77
N GLU A 73 21.01 -10.46 9.01
CA GLU A 73 20.19 -10.16 7.85
C GLU A 73 18.84 -9.59 8.27
N MET A 74 18.46 -8.43 7.71
CA MET A 74 17.14 -7.86 7.94
C MET A 74 16.05 -8.78 7.36
N PRO A 75 14.94 -9.01 8.09
CA PRO A 75 13.88 -9.87 7.60
C PRO A 75 13.26 -9.27 6.32
N PRO A 76 12.98 -10.09 5.28
CA PRO A 76 12.47 -9.58 4.01
C PRO A 76 11.13 -8.85 4.16
N THR A 77 10.33 -9.22 5.16
CA THR A 77 9.06 -8.56 5.50
C THR A 77 9.24 -7.10 5.95
N PHE A 78 10.36 -6.78 6.62
CA PHE A 78 10.71 -5.41 6.99
C PHE A 78 10.99 -4.55 5.75
N GLY A 79 11.77 -5.09 4.80
CA GLY A 79 12.04 -4.41 3.52
C GLY A 79 10.76 -4.16 2.71
N VAL A 80 9.87 -5.14 2.65
CA VAL A 80 8.55 -4.99 2.00
C VAL A 80 7.71 -3.93 2.70
N GLY A 81 7.66 -3.91 4.03
CA GLY A 81 6.94 -2.88 4.79
C GLY A 81 7.47 -1.46 4.53
N LEU A 82 8.80 -1.29 4.55
CA LEU A 82 9.44 0.00 4.27
C LEU A 82 9.16 0.49 2.84
N THR A 83 9.31 -0.38 1.84
CA THR A 83 9.05 -0.01 0.45
C THR A 83 7.59 0.42 0.24
N LEU A 84 6.62 -0.28 0.83
CA LEU A 84 5.22 0.12 0.85
C LEU A 84 5.00 1.50 1.48
N ALA A 85 5.65 1.76 2.62
CA ALA A 85 5.56 3.05 3.29
C ALA A 85 6.16 4.18 2.43
N PHE A 86 7.33 3.95 1.81
CA PHE A 86 7.98 4.91 0.91
C PHE A 86 7.13 5.23 -0.32
N VAL A 87 6.54 4.20 -0.95
CA VAL A 87 5.63 4.39 -2.08
C VAL A 87 4.41 5.21 -1.66
N GLY A 88 3.82 4.92 -0.49
CA GLY A 88 2.71 5.68 0.06
C GLY A 88 3.05 7.15 0.31
N CYS A 89 4.22 7.43 0.89
CA CYS A 89 4.72 8.80 1.11
C CYS A 89 4.99 9.53 -0.21
N GLY A 90 5.64 8.87 -1.18
CA GLY A 90 5.92 9.45 -2.49
C GLY A 90 4.65 9.79 -3.26
N ALA A 91 3.67 8.88 -3.23
CA ALA A 91 2.34 9.14 -3.78
C ALA A 91 1.69 10.34 -3.09
N ALA A 92 1.61 10.36 -1.75
CA ALA A 92 1.03 11.48 -1.02
C ALA A 92 1.66 12.84 -1.37
N LEU A 93 2.99 12.90 -1.49
CA LEU A 93 3.72 14.11 -1.90
C LEU A 93 3.36 14.54 -3.33
N LEU A 94 3.35 13.62 -4.29
CA LEU A 94 2.93 13.90 -5.68
C LEU A 94 1.50 14.43 -5.74
N GLY A 95 0.58 13.83 -4.98
CA GLY A 95 -0.80 14.30 -4.87
C GLY A 95 -0.91 15.70 -4.26
N LEU A 96 -0.10 15.99 -3.24
CA LEU A 96 -0.04 17.31 -2.62
C LEU A 96 0.47 18.37 -3.61
N ILE A 97 1.57 18.09 -4.30
CA ILE A 97 2.17 18.98 -5.31
C ILE A 97 1.15 19.27 -6.41
N PHE A 98 0.43 18.25 -6.89
CA PHE A 98 -0.59 18.42 -7.91
C PHE A 98 -1.75 19.32 -7.45
N VAL A 99 -2.23 19.14 -6.22
CA VAL A 99 -3.29 19.96 -5.62
C VAL A 99 -2.84 21.42 -5.47
N VAL A 100 -1.64 21.64 -4.92
CA VAL A 100 -1.08 22.98 -4.69
C VAL A 100 -0.74 23.67 -6.02
N GLY A 101 -0.19 22.93 -6.98
CA GLY A 101 0.11 23.40 -8.33
C GLY A 101 -1.15 23.84 -9.08
N ARG A 102 -2.26 23.09 -8.98
CA ARG A 102 -3.56 23.49 -9.53
C ARG A 102 -4.24 24.63 -8.79
N ALA A 103 -3.91 24.87 -7.52
CA ALA A 103 -4.44 26.02 -6.77
C ALA A 103 -3.75 27.34 -7.13
N ARG A 104 -2.56 27.30 -7.76
CA ARG A 104 -1.75 28.49 -8.09
C ARG A 104 -2.17 29.36 -9.32
N PRO A 105 -3.00 28.96 -10.29
CA PRO A 105 -3.18 29.78 -11.50
C PRO A 105 -4.08 31.02 -11.31
N ARG A 106 -4.72 31.22 -10.14
CA ARG A 106 -5.62 32.38 -9.94
C ARG A 106 -4.97 33.61 -9.30
N ARG A 107 -3.77 33.53 -8.74
CA ARG A 107 -3.15 34.66 -7.99
C ARG A 107 -2.16 35.51 -8.78
N ARG A 108 -1.93 35.21 -10.07
CA ARG A 108 -1.03 35.99 -10.96
C ARG A 108 -1.74 36.82 -12.04
N ARG A 109 -3.08 36.96 -11.98
CA ARG A 109 -3.87 37.82 -12.90
C ARG A 109 -4.44 39.09 -12.25
N GLY A 110 -3.90 39.51 -11.10
CA GLY A 110 -4.40 40.66 -10.35
C GLY A 110 -3.29 41.53 -9.75
N ALA A 111 -2.20 41.73 -10.49
CA ALA A 111 -1.26 42.81 -10.22
C ALA A 111 -1.32 43.73 -11.45
N ASN A 112 -2.14 44.79 -11.32
CA ASN A 112 -2.02 46.01 -12.11
C ASN A 112 -0.65 46.64 -11.88
#